data_AF-A0A0C1Q6H4-F1
#
_entry.id   AF-A0A0C1Q6H4-F1
#
_cell.length_a   1.000
_cell.length_b   1.000
_cell.length_c   1.000
_cell.angle_alpha   90.00
_cell.angle_beta   90.00
_cell.angle_gamma   90.00
#
_symmetry.space_group_name_H-M   'P 1'
#
loop_
_entity.id
_entity.type
_entity.pdbx_description
1 polymer ?
#
loop_
_entity_poly.entity_id
_entity_poly.type
_entity_poly.pdbx_seq_one_letter_code
_entity_poly.pdbx_strand_id
1 'polypeptide(L)'
;MMKYLQVILLTCFTASVHAKYIEYDDAAYYPSWLISEECNIFNEYHYPKNITKLSNYPLDAYNKNVCTHLKPLADSDPHKTQKIDYLTHRYNLFSWLKFIALNREINETYEVTQNNLKTCQKEDCPTPVWLHWRDSESVFLQNGEKPQAWDFTKNFDMLVPLSKVEQVSPRNGNNEKAILIDQANNPIYYQSIISPYLFHFIVNKNLYNLDGQIDFAQGKKWACHNNNIDCLNTNTIGYLRCGTGQFKNCNKQQDLTQYTPLKSPGLAVEIKVAWKILTSDDDKSRYIHTQLPVAKMPIGYKRNVETTELLNVGVVGFHINQKTASSGNWVYSTFSHKDNVWGQTPSFYNRYCPTCPINTATSGATKTQVVRLEKIDPITEAVNQFVQHQLAQENSVLQNYKLIGTQFTTDSSEPLTDKNQNYQQTSRAKLTNFAGGSPHPLFLTNETIETFLQQGNTFNTSTKKLTYKSSSCMNCHANAGIAIECNQKTGKPKFAKYTGDFMFIFSEAKWQNKDKYCEPDTQTD
;
A
#
# COMPACT_ATOMS: atom_id res chain seq x y z
N MET A 1 24.51 67.42 -20.66
CA MET A 1 25.10 66.47 -19.70
C MET A 1 24.01 65.54 -19.21
N MET A 2 24.14 64.26 -19.56
CA MET A 2 23.25 63.15 -19.21
C MET A 2 23.19 62.90 -17.70
N LYS A 3 22.01 62.59 -17.17
CA LYS A 3 21.87 61.61 -16.07
C LYS A 3 20.64 60.74 -16.31
N TYR A 4 20.92 59.44 -16.42
CA TYR A 4 20.00 58.35 -16.65
C TYR A 4 18.98 58.21 -15.51
N LEU A 5 17.70 58.06 -15.85
CA LEU A 5 16.65 57.61 -14.95
C LEU A 5 16.60 56.07 -15.04
N GLN A 6 17.11 55.39 -14.03
CA GLN A 6 17.07 53.92 -13.96
C GLN A 6 15.76 53.52 -13.29
N VAL A 7 14.80 53.04 -14.10
CA VAL A 7 13.57 52.40 -13.64
C VAL A 7 13.95 51.04 -13.05
N ILE A 8 13.80 50.89 -11.73
CA ILE A 8 13.89 49.59 -11.06
C ILE A 8 12.57 48.87 -11.32
N LEU A 9 12.57 47.99 -12.32
CA LEU A 9 11.50 47.01 -12.52
C LEU A 9 11.65 45.96 -11.40
N LEU A 10 10.79 46.01 -10.39
CA LEU A 10 10.68 44.96 -9.39
C LEU A 10 9.98 43.76 -10.05
N THR A 11 10.74 42.88 -10.69
CA THR A 11 10.24 41.57 -11.11
C THR A 11 10.03 40.72 -9.86
N CYS A 12 8.76 40.57 -9.45
CA CYS A 12 8.37 39.49 -8.55
C CYS A 12 8.66 38.14 -9.24
N PHE A 13 9.82 37.57 -8.97
CA PHE A 13 10.04 36.15 -9.21
C PHE A 13 9.22 35.38 -8.18
N THR A 14 8.03 34.93 -8.58
CA THR A 14 7.41 33.76 -7.95
C THR A 14 8.35 32.58 -8.22
N ALA A 15 9.21 32.25 -7.25
CA ALA A 15 9.94 31.00 -7.28
C ALA A 15 8.92 29.87 -7.07
N SER A 16 8.29 29.40 -8.15
CA SER A 16 7.74 28.05 -8.12
C SER A 16 8.93 27.13 -7.94
N VAL A 17 8.96 26.38 -6.83
CA VAL A 17 9.91 25.30 -6.62
C VAL A 17 9.49 24.15 -7.54
N HIS A 18 9.66 24.34 -8.84
CA HIS A 18 9.85 23.21 -9.75
C HIS A 18 11.29 22.79 -9.52
N ALA A 19 11.49 21.66 -8.84
CA ALA A 19 12.76 20.97 -8.89
C ALA A 19 13.20 20.90 -10.35
N LYS A 20 14.33 21.53 -10.69
CA LYS A 20 14.90 21.48 -12.03
C LYS A 20 15.12 20.00 -12.36
N TYR A 21 14.33 19.46 -13.29
CA TYR A 21 14.61 18.19 -13.94
C TYR A 21 15.93 18.36 -14.70
N ILE A 22 17.00 17.85 -14.10
CA ILE A 22 18.29 17.71 -14.76
C ILE A 22 18.18 16.53 -15.73
N GLU A 23 18.83 16.60 -16.89
CA GLU A 23 18.90 15.52 -17.87
C GLU A 23 19.83 14.41 -17.33
N TYR A 24 19.34 13.16 -17.23
CA TYR A 24 19.95 12.05 -16.48
C TYR A 24 19.82 10.71 -17.21
N ASP A 25 20.91 9.95 -17.21
CA ASP A 25 21.01 8.60 -17.75
C ASP A 25 20.18 7.60 -16.93
N ASP A 26 19.54 6.63 -17.57
CA ASP A 26 18.53 5.72 -16.98
C ASP A 26 19.09 4.83 -15.85
N ALA A 27 20.42 4.75 -15.71
CA ALA A 27 21.14 4.03 -14.65
C ALA A 27 21.27 4.82 -13.32
N ALA A 28 20.83 6.08 -13.25
CA ALA A 28 21.16 7.00 -12.15
C ALA A 28 20.32 6.85 -10.86
N TYR A 29 19.24 6.04 -10.86
CA TYR A 29 18.25 6.04 -9.77
C TYR A 29 18.19 4.77 -8.93
N TYR A 30 18.61 3.65 -9.51
CA TYR A 30 18.64 2.35 -8.84
C TYR A 30 20.08 1.87 -8.73
N PRO A 31 20.50 1.29 -7.59
CA PRO A 31 21.85 0.78 -7.49
C PRO A 31 22.08 -0.33 -8.52
N SER A 32 23.28 -0.36 -9.11
CA SER A 32 23.65 -1.33 -10.16
C SER A 32 23.37 -2.77 -9.75
N TRP A 33 23.62 -3.11 -8.48
CA TRP A 33 23.34 -4.44 -7.95
C TRP A 33 21.85 -4.79 -8.00
N LEU A 34 20.91 -3.85 -8.02
CA LEU A 34 19.46 -4.10 -8.08
C LEU A 34 18.93 -4.22 -9.52
N ILE A 35 19.52 -3.49 -10.46
CA ILE A 35 19.09 -3.45 -11.87
C ILE A 35 19.93 -4.31 -12.81
N SER A 36 20.98 -4.97 -12.30
CA SER A 36 21.81 -5.87 -13.08
C SER A 36 20.98 -6.93 -13.82
N GLU A 37 21.29 -7.14 -15.09
CA GLU A 37 20.72 -8.21 -15.91
C GLU A 37 21.38 -9.57 -15.63
N GLU A 38 22.52 -9.58 -14.93
CA GLU A 38 23.22 -10.80 -14.53
C GLU A 38 22.57 -11.44 -13.30
N CYS A 39 21.50 -12.20 -13.52
CA CYS A 39 20.77 -12.88 -12.45
C CYS A 39 21.16 -14.36 -12.38
N ASN A 40 22.27 -14.64 -11.67
CA ASN A 40 22.77 -16.00 -11.50
C ASN A 40 22.11 -16.71 -10.30
N ILE A 41 21.25 -17.68 -10.59
CA ILE A 41 20.51 -18.48 -9.61
C ILE A 41 21.35 -19.56 -8.90
N PHE A 42 22.60 -19.76 -9.33
CA PHE A 42 23.50 -20.79 -8.77
C PHE A 42 24.60 -20.21 -7.88
N ASN A 43 24.74 -18.87 -7.84
CA ASN A 43 25.70 -18.20 -6.97
C ASN A 43 25.09 -17.92 -5.60
N GLU A 44 25.97 -17.66 -4.62
CA GLU A 44 25.55 -17.13 -3.33
C GLU A 44 24.78 -15.81 -3.49
N TYR A 45 23.83 -15.58 -2.58
CA TYR A 45 23.05 -14.36 -2.55
C TYR A 45 23.93 -13.13 -2.30
N HIS A 46 23.77 -12.12 -3.15
CA HIS A 46 24.49 -10.87 -3.02
C HIS A 46 23.85 -9.97 -1.96
N TYR A 47 24.56 -9.68 -0.87
CA TYR A 47 24.13 -8.76 0.18
C TYR A 47 24.87 -7.40 0.07
N PRO A 48 24.21 -6.35 -0.47
CA PRO A 48 24.86 -5.08 -0.76
C PRO A 48 25.14 -4.27 0.52
N LYS A 49 26.41 -4.14 0.91
CA LYS A 49 26.83 -3.41 2.13
C LYS A 49 26.39 -1.94 2.17
N ASN A 50 26.09 -1.36 1.02
CA ASN A 50 25.65 0.04 0.89
C ASN A 50 24.13 0.21 0.87
N ILE A 51 23.33 -0.83 1.15
CA ILE A 51 21.86 -0.76 1.07
C ILE A 51 21.24 0.37 1.90
N THR A 52 21.86 0.75 3.02
CA THR A 52 21.40 1.82 3.93
C THR A 52 21.88 3.22 3.53
N LYS A 53 22.79 3.33 2.55
CA LYS A 53 23.54 4.56 2.20
C LYS A 53 23.37 4.98 0.74
N LEU A 54 22.27 4.57 0.11
CA LEU A 54 22.05 4.86 -1.30
C LEU A 54 21.67 6.32 -1.52
N SER A 55 22.54 7.06 -2.20
CA SER A 55 22.27 8.41 -2.68
C SER A 55 21.29 8.39 -3.85
N ASN A 56 20.34 9.34 -3.86
CA ASN A 56 19.43 9.60 -4.99
C ASN A 56 18.43 8.48 -5.33
N TYR A 57 18.06 7.62 -4.36
CA TYR A 57 16.97 6.67 -4.60
C TYR A 57 15.62 7.41 -4.67
N PRO A 58 14.93 7.38 -5.82
CA PRO A 58 13.66 8.06 -5.98
C PRO A 58 12.54 7.29 -5.28
N LEU A 59 11.74 8.01 -4.52
CA LEU A 59 10.71 7.40 -3.68
C LEU A 59 9.52 6.85 -4.47
N ASP A 60 9.36 7.23 -5.72
CA ASP A 60 8.30 6.81 -6.62
C ASP A 60 8.82 6.32 -7.98
N ALA A 61 10.13 6.28 -8.28
CA ALA A 61 10.52 5.93 -9.66
C ALA A 61 10.26 4.47 -10.04
N TYR A 62 10.42 4.24 -11.34
CA TYR A 62 10.17 3.01 -12.05
C TYR A 62 11.33 2.00 -11.94
N ASN A 63 11.16 0.86 -11.24
CA ASN A 63 12.14 -0.23 -11.26
C ASN A 63 11.86 -1.21 -12.40
N LYS A 64 12.78 -1.27 -13.38
CA LYS A 64 12.63 -2.11 -14.57
C LYS A 64 13.03 -3.58 -14.36
N ASN A 65 14.08 -3.83 -13.57
CA ASN A 65 14.91 -5.01 -13.80
C ASN A 65 15.19 -5.85 -12.53
N VAL A 66 14.14 -6.29 -11.84
CA VAL A 66 14.29 -7.41 -10.89
C VAL A 66 14.24 -8.74 -11.66
N CYS A 67 15.31 -9.04 -12.41
CA CYS A 67 15.56 -10.35 -13.02
C CYS A 67 14.40 -10.93 -13.82
N THR A 68 13.79 -10.11 -14.67
CA THR A 68 12.54 -10.42 -15.38
C THR A 68 12.66 -11.63 -16.31
N HIS A 69 13.85 -11.87 -16.88
CA HIS A 69 14.14 -13.02 -17.75
C HIS A 69 14.06 -14.37 -17.03
N LEU A 70 14.04 -14.40 -15.69
CA LEU A 70 13.83 -15.64 -14.94
C LEU A 70 12.36 -16.12 -14.98
N LYS A 71 11.42 -15.27 -15.42
CA LYS A 71 9.98 -15.56 -15.52
C LYS A 71 9.59 -15.88 -16.98
N PRO A 72 8.52 -16.67 -17.23
CA PRO A 72 7.61 -17.27 -16.26
C PRO A 72 8.20 -18.50 -15.55
N LEU A 73 7.77 -18.73 -14.30
CA LEU A 73 8.21 -19.88 -13.49
C LEU A 73 7.29 -21.09 -13.72
N ALA A 74 7.50 -21.81 -14.83
CA ALA A 74 6.71 -22.98 -15.19
C ALA A 74 6.89 -24.15 -14.20
N ASP A 75 5.83 -24.93 -13.96
CA ASP A 75 5.88 -26.13 -13.11
C ASP A 75 6.85 -27.20 -13.62
N SER A 76 7.12 -27.22 -14.93
CA SER A 76 8.07 -28.13 -15.57
C SER A 76 9.53 -27.68 -15.48
N ASP A 77 9.82 -26.50 -14.93
CA ASP A 77 11.18 -25.96 -14.84
C ASP A 77 11.98 -26.68 -13.73
N PRO A 78 13.06 -27.41 -14.06
CA PRO A 78 13.86 -28.11 -13.06
C PRO A 78 14.57 -27.18 -12.07
N HIS A 79 14.67 -25.89 -12.38
CA HIS A 79 15.28 -24.86 -11.53
C HIS A 79 14.24 -23.92 -10.91
N LYS A 80 12.95 -24.27 -10.94
CA LYS A 80 11.86 -23.43 -10.43
C LYS A 80 12.12 -22.93 -9.01
N THR A 81 12.50 -23.82 -8.09
CA THR A 81 12.74 -23.48 -6.68
C THR A 81 13.90 -22.49 -6.56
N GLN A 82 15.04 -22.75 -7.21
CA GLN A 82 16.20 -21.85 -7.18
C GLN A 82 15.86 -20.47 -7.76
N LYS A 83 15.05 -20.41 -8.83
CA LYS A 83 14.57 -19.15 -9.40
C LYS A 83 13.64 -18.40 -8.44
N ILE A 84 12.69 -19.11 -7.79
CA ILE A 84 11.80 -18.52 -6.78
C ILE A 84 12.62 -17.95 -5.63
N ASP A 85 13.52 -18.73 -5.07
CA ASP A 85 14.35 -18.37 -3.93
C ASP A 85 15.22 -17.14 -4.26
N TYR A 86 15.85 -17.15 -5.43
CA TYR A 86 16.61 -16.01 -5.94
C TYR A 86 15.73 -14.77 -6.12
N LEU A 87 14.56 -14.88 -6.76
CA LEU A 87 13.64 -13.77 -6.93
C LEU A 87 13.14 -13.23 -5.58
N THR A 88 12.81 -14.10 -4.63
CA THR A 88 12.43 -13.72 -3.25
C THR A 88 13.53 -12.91 -2.59
N HIS A 89 14.78 -13.35 -2.66
CA HIS A 89 15.93 -12.58 -2.17
C HIS A 89 15.99 -11.18 -2.81
N ARG A 90 15.85 -11.08 -4.13
CA ARG A 90 15.93 -9.81 -4.87
C ARG A 90 14.77 -8.85 -4.54
N TYR A 91 13.54 -9.36 -4.47
CA TYR A 91 12.38 -8.58 -4.08
C TYR A 91 12.45 -8.14 -2.62
N ASN A 92 13.02 -8.95 -1.73
CA ASN A 92 13.23 -8.56 -0.33
C ASN A 92 14.24 -7.42 -0.18
N LEU A 93 15.36 -7.44 -0.93
CA LEU A 93 16.29 -6.31 -0.98
C LEU A 93 15.61 -5.05 -1.53
N PHE A 94 14.81 -5.18 -2.58
CA PHE A 94 14.02 -4.08 -3.13
C PHE A 94 13.04 -3.50 -2.10
N SER A 95 12.30 -4.35 -1.39
CA SER A 95 11.37 -3.96 -0.33
C SER A 95 12.07 -3.22 0.80
N TRP A 96 13.20 -3.76 1.29
CA TRP A 96 13.99 -3.12 2.34
C TRP A 96 14.52 -1.77 1.93
N LEU A 97 15.06 -1.68 0.72
CA LEU A 97 15.55 -0.45 0.14
C LEU A 97 14.44 0.60 0.07
N LYS A 98 13.25 0.21 -0.39
CA LYS A 98 12.08 1.09 -0.43
C LYS A 98 11.66 1.55 0.97
N PHE A 99 11.59 0.65 1.93
CA PHE A 99 11.26 0.97 3.33
C PHE A 99 12.26 1.93 3.94
N ILE A 100 13.57 1.72 3.71
CA ILE A 100 14.63 2.64 4.15
C ILE A 100 14.45 4.01 3.53
N ALA A 101 14.26 4.08 2.21
CA ALA A 101 14.14 5.35 1.51
C ALA A 101 12.91 6.16 1.95
N LEU A 102 11.76 5.50 2.11
CA LEU A 102 10.54 6.12 2.64
C LEU A 102 10.71 6.62 4.07
N ASN A 103 11.63 6.05 4.84
CA ASN A 103 11.93 6.46 6.21
C ASN A 103 13.25 7.23 6.32
N ARG A 104 13.66 7.95 5.28
CA ARG A 104 14.71 8.96 5.38
C ARG A 104 14.20 10.18 6.15
N GLU A 105 15.12 10.80 6.88
CA GLU A 105 14.90 12.05 7.60
C GLU A 105 14.65 13.21 6.62
N ILE A 106 13.73 14.09 6.98
CA ILE A 106 13.54 15.39 6.34
C ILE A 106 14.27 16.46 7.19
N ASN A 107 14.99 17.38 6.54
CA ASN A 107 15.63 18.51 7.22
C ASN A 107 14.65 19.68 7.46
N GLU A 108 15.12 20.72 8.17
CA GLU A 108 14.33 21.92 8.50
C GLU A 108 13.81 22.69 7.26
N THR A 109 14.42 22.49 6.09
CA THR A 109 14.00 23.09 4.81
C THR A 109 13.10 22.16 3.98
N TYR A 110 12.59 21.08 4.57
CA TYR A 110 11.74 20.08 3.92
C TYR A 110 12.39 19.33 2.76
N GLU A 111 13.71 19.11 2.83
CA GLU A 111 14.43 18.28 1.87
C GLU A 111 14.69 16.88 2.46
N VAL A 112 14.54 15.86 1.61
CA VAL A 112 14.83 14.48 1.98
C VAL A 112 16.34 14.30 2.07
N THR A 113 16.83 13.98 3.26
CA THR A 113 18.26 13.75 3.51
C THR A 113 18.69 12.34 3.11
N GLN A 114 20.00 12.10 3.12
CA GLN A 114 20.58 10.76 3.00
C GLN A 114 20.76 10.07 4.37
N ASN A 115 20.19 10.62 5.44
CA ASN A 115 20.28 10.06 6.78
C ASN A 115 19.08 9.14 7.03
N ASN A 116 19.38 7.98 7.62
CA ASN A 116 18.34 7.15 8.22
C ASN A 116 17.89 7.77 9.54
N LEU A 117 16.58 7.68 9.82
CA LEU A 117 16.03 8.08 11.12
C LEU A 117 16.79 7.39 12.26
N LYS A 118 17.30 8.19 13.19
CA LYS A 118 18.00 7.70 14.39
C LYS A 118 17.00 7.27 15.45
N THR A 119 17.47 6.46 16.40
CA THR A 119 16.74 6.25 17.66
C THR A 119 16.57 7.59 18.38
N CYS A 120 15.38 7.84 18.93
CA CYS A 120 15.06 9.14 19.52
C CYS A 120 14.00 9.01 20.62
N GLN A 121 14.26 9.62 21.79
CA GLN A 121 13.39 9.59 22.98
C GLN A 121 12.54 10.86 23.15
N LYS A 122 12.82 11.92 22.39
CA LYS A 122 12.15 13.22 22.53
C LYS A 122 10.79 13.19 21.84
N GLU A 123 9.99 14.23 22.03
CA GLU A 123 8.70 14.39 21.33
C GLU A 123 8.88 14.92 19.88
N ASP A 124 9.98 15.63 19.62
CA ASP A 124 10.30 16.35 18.38
C ASP A 124 11.29 15.58 17.49
N CYS A 125 11.19 14.25 17.46
CA CYS A 125 12.06 13.43 16.64
C CYS A 125 11.88 13.74 15.14
N PRO A 126 12.95 13.63 14.33
CA PRO A 126 12.82 13.75 12.88
C PRO A 126 11.78 12.78 12.33
N THR A 127 10.97 13.25 11.39
CA THR A 127 9.88 12.49 10.79
C THR A 127 10.32 11.83 9.47
N PRO A 128 9.77 10.66 9.12
CA PRO A 128 9.99 10.05 7.81
C PRO A 128 9.35 10.86 6.67
N VAL A 129 9.94 10.78 5.48
CA VAL A 129 9.43 11.46 4.27
C VAL A 129 7.98 11.14 3.92
N TRP A 130 7.52 9.91 4.14
CA TRP A 130 6.13 9.55 3.82
C TRP A 130 5.09 10.26 4.70
N LEU A 131 5.43 10.82 5.86
CA LEU A 131 4.49 11.64 6.66
C LEU A 131 4.16 12.98 5.99
N HIS A 132 4.95 13.40 5.01
CA HIS A 132 4.71 14.60 4.21
C HIS A 132 4.08 14.28 2.86
N TRP A 133 3.62 13.03 2.68
CA TRP A 133 2.74 12.64 1.59
C TRP A 133 1.27 12.85 1.99
N ARG A 134 0.32 12.43 1.17
CA ARG A 134 -1.11 12.67 1.41
C ARG A 134 -1.78 11.47 2.06
N ASP A 135 -2.44 11.70 3.19
CA ASP A 135 -3.45 10.80 3.73
C ASP A 135 -4.63 10.68 2.75
N SER A 136 -5.11 9.46 2.50
CA SER A 136 -6.28 9.24 1.64
C SER A 136 -7.50 10.02 2.14
N GLU A 137 -7.69 10.16 3.44
CA GLU A 137 -8.80 10.94 4.01
C GLU A 137 -8.66 12.45 3.79
N SER A 138 -7.43 12.94 3.56
CA SER A 138 -7.18 14.32 3.14
C SER A 138 -7.37 14.55 1.62
N VAL A 139 -7.68 13.49 0.87
CA VAL A 139 -7.87 13.48 -0.58
C VAL A 139 -9.33 13.22 -0.94
N PHE A 140 -9.94 12.20 -0.31
CA PHE A 140 -11.34 11.83 -0.49
C PHE A 140 -12.22 12.57 0.53
N LEU A 141 -12.35 13.88 0.32
CA LEU A 141 -13.00 14.79 1.27
C LEU A 141 -14.52 14.57 1.38
N GLN A 142 -15.09 15.09 2.48
CA GLN A 142 -16.54 15.20 2.62
C GLN A 142 -17.12 16.03 1.47
N ASN A 143 -18.39 15.76 1.12
CA ASN A 143 -19.08 16.41 0.00
C ASN A 143 -18.37 16.29 -1.37
N GLY A 144 -17.41 15.37 -1.53
CA GLY A 144 -16.72 15.14 -2.79
C GLY A 144 -15.89 16.35 -3.25
N GLU A 145 -15.48 17.21 -2.31
CA GLU A 145 -14.72 18.42 -2.61
C GLU A 145 -13.35 18.11 -3.22
N LYS A 146 -12.86 19.03 -4.05
CA LYS A 146 -11.51 18.94 -4.60
C LYS A 146 -10.49 19.11 -3.47
N PRO A 147 -9.54 18.17 -3.30
CA PRO A 147 -8.53 18.31 -2.26
C PRO A 147 -7.60 19.49 -2.52
N GLN A 148 -7.00 20.00 -1.44
CA GLN A 148 -5.97 21.02 -1.54
C GLN A 148 -4.81 20.51 -2.40
N ALA A 149 -4.16 21.42 -3.12
CA ALA A 149 -3.03 21.08 -3.99
C ALA A 149 -1.88 20.45 -3.19
N TRP A 150 -1.10 19.61 -3.86
CA TRP A 150 0.09 19.01 -3.25
C TRP A 150 1.07 20.09 -2.82
N ASP A 151 1.43 20.08 -1.54
CA ASP A 151 2.49 20.93 -0.99
C ASP A 151 3.22 20.14 0.08
N PHE A 152 4.41 19.64 -0.26
CA PHE A 152 5.21 18.78 0.61
C PHE A 152 5.52 19.45 1.97
N THR A 153 5.62 20.78 2.01
CA THR A 153 5.90 21.54 3.23
C THR A 153 4.70 21.65 4.16
N LYS A 154 3.48 21.54 3.61
CA LYS A 154 2.21 21.70 4.36
C LYS A 154 1.44 20.41 4.55
N ASN A 155 1.76 19.36 3.82
CA ASN A 155 1.00 18.11 3.82
C ASN A 155 0.89 17.48 5.22
N PHE A 156 1.93 17.60 6.05
CA PHE A 156 1.90 17.11 7.44
C PHE A 156 0.79 17.79 8.26
N ASP A 157 0.60 19.09 8.10
CA ASP A 157 -0.45 19.86 8.79
C ASP A 157 -1.86 19.56 8.24
N MET A 158 -1.95 18.86 7.10
CA MET A 158 -3.22 18.44 6.49
C MET A 158 -3.61 17.00 6.86
N LEU A 159 -2.83 16.33 7.70
CA LEU A 159 -3.19 15.03 8.24
C LEU A 159 -4.49 15.14 9.05
N VAL A 160 -5.43 14.25 8.79
CA VAL A 160 -6.66 14.18 9.57
C VAL A 160 -6.42 13.41 10.86
N PRO A 161 -7.23 13.63 11.92
CA PRO A 161 -7.13 12.83 13.13
C PRO A 161 -7.26 11.33 12.85
N LEU A 162 -6.34 10.53 13.40
CA LEU A 162 -6.39 9.08 13.30
C LEU A 162 -7.70 8.57 13.92
N SER A 163 -8.51 7.88 13.13
CA SER A 163 -9.86 7.44 13.56
C SER A 163 -10.23 6.02 13.12
N LYS A 164 -9.58 5.47 12.07
CA LYS A 164 -9.86 4.13 11.55
C LYS A 164 -9.22 3.06 12.44
N VAL A 165 -10.02 2.27 13.15
CA VAL A 165 -9.55 1.18 14.04
C VAL A 165 -9.96 -0.22 13.58
N GLU A 166 -10.72 -0.30 12.49
CA GLU A 166 -11.32 -1.55 12.00
C GLU A 166 -10.43 -2.18 10.92
N GLN A 167 -10.17 -3.48 11.08
CA GLN A 167 -9.61 -4.34 10.05
C GLN A 167 -10.72 -4.99 9.22
N VAL A 168 -10.32 -5.64 8.11
CA VAL A 168 -11.23 -6.49 7.33
C VAL A 168 -11.71 -7.66 8.21
N SER A 169 -13.02 -7.75 8.42
CA SER A 169 -13.63 -8.84 9.19
C SER A 169 -13.85 -10.10 8.33
N PRO A 170 -13.67 -11.32 8.89
CA PRO A 170 -14.10 -12.55 8.24
C PRO A 170 -15.62 -12.53 7.98
N ARG A 171 -16.05 -12.70 6.71
CA ARG A 171 -17.45 -12.56 6.25
C ARG A 171 -18.56 -13.33 7.01
N ASN A 172 -18.21 -14.25 7.90
CA ASN A 172 -19.15 -15.12 8.62
C ASN A 172 -19.01 -15.04 10.16
N GLY A 173 -18.26 -14.07 10.71
CA GLY A 173 -18.12 -13.91 12.15
C GLY A 173 -19.32 -13.17 12.78
N ASN A 174 -19.77 -13.63 13.94
CA ASN A 174 -20.78 -12.95 14.79
C ASN A 174 -20.28 -11.62 15.39
N ASN A 175 -19.05 -11.20 15.09
CA ASN A 175 -18.44 -10.02 15.67
C ASN A 175 -18.57 -8.90 14.65
N GLU A 176 -19.50 -7.99 14.92
CA GLU A 176 -19.89 -6.90 14.01
C GLU A 176 -18.69 -6.03 13.57
N LYS A 177 -17.53 -6.08 14.25
CA LYS A 177 -16.30 -5.33 13.92
C LYS A 177 -15.00 -6.07 14.30
N ALA A 178 -13.99 -5.97 13.45
CA ALA A 178 -12.67 -6.57 13.67
C ALA A 178 -11.67 -5.50 14.17
N ILE A 179 -11.63 -5.28 15.49
CA ILE A 179 -10.79 -4.24 16.13
C ILE A 179 -9.65 -4.91 16.90
N LEU A 180 -8.42 -4.46 16.64
CA LEU A 180 -7.22 -4.92 17.31
C LEU A 180 -6.94 -4.05 18.55
N ILE A 181 -6.81 -4.69 19.71
CA ILE A 181 -6.50 -4.04 21.00
C ILE A 181 -5.14 -4.53 21.50
N ASP A 182 -4.25 -3.60 21.83
CA ASP A 182 -2.91 -3.89 22.34
C ASP A 182 -2.90 -4.33 23.82
N GLN A 183 -1.72 -4.67 24.35
CA GLN A 183 -1.57 -5.10 25.75
C GLN A 183 -1.73 -3.95 26.77
N ALA A 184 -1.75 -2.70 26.32
CA ALA A 184 -2.03 -1.50 27.11
C ALA A 184 -3.50 -1.05 27.02
N ASN A 185 -4.39 -1.87 26.44
CA ASN A 185 -5.82 -1.58 26.21
C ASN A 185 -6.10 -0.43 25.23
N ASN A 186 -5.20 -0.14 24.29
CA ASN A 186 -5.45 0.85 23.24
C ASN A 186 -5.84 0.16 21.92
N PRO A 187 -6.81 0.71 21.17
CA PRO A 187 -7.03 0.28 19.80
C PRO A 187 -5.85 0.69 18.91
N ILE A 188 -5.65 -0.08 17.85
CA ILE A 188 -4.67 0.23 16.80
C ILE A 188 -5.36 1.01 15.69
N TYR A 189 -4.73 2.10 15.27
CA TYR A 189 -5.24 2.99 14.23
C TYR A 189 -4.57 2.70 12.90
N TYR A 190 -5.32 2.82 11.82
CA TYR A 190 -4.86 2.54 10.46
C TYR A 190 -4.95 3.79 9.61
N GLN A 191 -3.94 3.99 8.77
CA GLN A 191 -3.85 5.14 7.88
C GLN A 191 -3.38 4.67 6.50
N SER A 192 -3.98 5.23 5.44
CA SER A 192 -3.52 5.01 4.06
C SER A 192 -2.90 6.30 3.54
N ILE A 193 -1.69 6.22 3.01
CA ILE A 193 -0.90 7.35 2.52
C ILE A 193 -0.56 7.11 1.05
N ILE A 194 -0.68 8.15 0.22
CA ILE A 194 -0.44 8.05 -1.23
C ILE A 194 0.72 8.94 -1.68
N SER A 195 1.54 8.40 -2.59
CA SER A 195 2.63 9.12 -3.25
C SER A 195 2.17 10.35 -4.04
N PRO A 196 3.08 11.32 -4.29
CA PRO A 196 2.81 12.49 -5.13
C PRO A 196 2.26 12.11 -6.51
N TYR A 197 2.87 11.12 -7.17
CA TYR A 197 2.41 10.65 -8.47
C TYR A 197 0.96 10.16 -8.43
N LEU A 198 0.61 9.32 -7.45
CA LEU A 198 -0.75 8.81 -7.30
C LEU A 198 -1.75 9.92 -6.96
N PHE A 199 -1.37 10.87 -6.09
CA PHE A 199 -2.19 12.04 -5.79
C PHE A 199 -2.50 12.84 -7.06
N HIS A 200 -1.49 13.21 -7.83
CA HIS A 200 -1.69 13.97 -9.06
C HIS A 200 -2.53 13.21 -10.08
N PHE A 201 -2.35 11.89 -10.18
CA PHE A 201 -3.20 11.05 -11.01
C PHE A 201 -4.68 11.14 -10.59
N ILE A 202 -4.97 10.96 -9.30
CA ILE A 202 -6.33 11.04 -8.75
C ILE A 202 -6.95 12.42 -9.04
N VAL A 203 -6.24 13.50 -8.74
CA VAL A 203 -6.73 14.87 -8.92
C VAL A 203 -6.94 15.22 -10.40
N ASN A 204 -5.96 14.91 -11.26
CA ASN A 204 -6.03 15.24 -12.68
C ASN A 204 -7.11 14.44 -13.44
N LYS A 205 -7.51 13.29 -12.91
CA LYS A 205 -8.59 12.45 -13.47
C LYS A 205 -9.92 12.60 -12.73
N ASN A 206 -10.02 13.53 -11.77
CA ASN A 206 -11.20 13.72 -10.93
C ASN A 206 -11.67 12.46 -10.19
N LEU A 207 -10.75 11.55 -9.84
CA LEU A 207 -11.10 10.30 -9.17
C LEU A 207 -11.31 10.46 -7.66
N TYR A 208 -11.11 11.66 -7.10
CA TYR A 208 -11.26 11.96 -5.68
C TYR A 208 -12.74 12.03 -5.21
N ASN A 209 -13.70 12.10 -6.13
CA ASN A 209 -15.12 12.05 -5.81
C ASN A 209 -15.87 11.03 -6.69
N LEU A 210 -17.08 10.66 -6.27
CA LEU A 210 -17.85 9.60 -6.94
C LEU A 210 -18.30 10.03 -8.34
N ASP A 211 -18.68 11.29 -8.50
CA ASP A 211 -19.06 11.93 -9.75
C ASP A 211 -18.00 11.75 -10.83
N GLY A 212 -16.76 12.16 -10.51
CA GLY A 212 -15.64 12.09 -11.43
C GLY A 212 -15.16 10.67 -11.68
N GLN A 213 -15.31 9.74 -10.73
CA GLN A 213 -15.10 8.31 -10.99
C GLN A 213 -16.09 7.77 -12.02
N ILE A 214 -17.39 8.11 -11.89
CA ILE A 214 -18.44 7.69 -12.83
C ILE A 214 -18.22 8.33 -14.20
N ASP A 215 -17.95 9.63 -14.26
CA ASP A 215 -17.66 10.33 -15.52
C ASP A 215 -16.42 9.74 -16.20
N PHE A 216 -15.38 9.42 -15.43
CA PHE A 216 -14.16 8.77 -15.93
C PHE A 216 -14.46 7.38 -16.51
N ALA A 217 -15.33 6.61 -15.85
CA ALA A 217 -15.77 5.31 -16.34
C ALA A 217 -16.58 5.45 -17.64
N GLN A 218 -17.64 6.26 -17.64
CA GLN A 218 -18.54 6.43 -18.79
C GLN A 218 -17.85 7.03 -20.03
N GLY A 219 -16.86 7.90 -19.84
CA GLY A 219 -16.08 8.50 -20.92
C GLY A 219 -15.15 7.52 -21.67
N LYS A 220 -15.17 6.23 -21.33
CA LYS A 220 -14.26 5.23 -21.87
C LYS A 220 -15.04 4.07 -22.49
N LYS A 221 -14.80 3.81 -23.78
CA LYS A 221 -15.39 2.66 -24.52
C LYS A 221 -15.10 1.28 -23.88
N TRP A 222 -14.12 1.18 -22.97
CA TRP A 222 -13.76 -0.04 -22.22
C TRP A 222 -14.46 -0.14 -20.85
N ALA A 223 -15.09 0.93 -20.37
CA ALA A 223 -15.90 0.94 -19.17
C ALA A 223 -17.38 1.00 -19.56
N CYS A 224 -17.95 -0.20 -19.71
CA CYS A 224 -19.37 -0.45 -19.59
C CYS A 224 -20.27 0.16 -20.68
N HIS A 225 -20.58 -0.65 -21.69
CA HIS A 225 -21.88 -0.54 -22.37
C HIS A 225 -22.68 -1.83 -22.20
N ASN A 226 -23.86 -1.67 -21.58
CA ASN A 226 -24.97 -2.61 -21.43
C ASN A 226 -24.86 -3.74 -20.40
N ASN A 227 -26.02 -4.04 -19.79
CA ASN A 227 -26.28 -4.97 -18.68
C ASN A 227 -25.93 -6.45 -18.93
N ASN A 228 -25.19 -6.76 -19.98
CA ASN A 228 -24.62 -8.08 -20.22
C ASN A 228 -23.09 -7.93 -20.25
N ILE A 229 -22.48 -8.21 -19.09
CA ILE A 229 -21.05 -8.49 -18.84
C ILE A 229 -20.11 -8.08 -19.99
N ASP A 230 -19.80 -6.80 -20.09
CA ASP A 230 -18.63 -6.29 -20.83
C ASP A 230 -18.14 -4.98 -20.20
N CYS A 231 -17.87 -5.07 -18.90
CA CYS A 231 -17.06 -4.09 -18.21
C CYS A 231 -15.75 -4.76 -17.86
N LEU A 232 -14.65 -4.00 -17.96
CA LEU A 232 -13.60 -3.84 -16.94
C LEU A 232 -12.27 -3.60 -17.64
N ASN A 233 -11.64 -2.46 -17.33
CA ASN A 233 -10.22 -2.37 -16.95
C ASN A 233 -9.77 -0.90 -16.95
N THR A 234 -9.87 -0.25 -15.78
CA THR A 234 -9.06 0.95 -15.49
C THR A 234 -7.62 0.47 -15.26
N ASN A 235 -6.99 -0.05 -16.31
CA ASN A 235 -5.56 -0.24 -16.25
C ASN A 235 -4.92 1.14 -16.44
N THR A 236 -4.90 1.90 -15.37
CA THR A 236 -4.40 3.27 -15.41
C THR A 236 -2.87 3.30 -15.37
N ILE A 237 -2.20 2.21 -14.94
CA ILE A 237 -0.74 2.22 -14.69
C ILE A 237 -0.01 0.83 -14.82
N GLY A 238 -0.57 -0.28 -15.33
CA GLY A 238 0.19 -1.55 -15.53
C GLY A 238 -0.58 -2.86 -15.85
N TYR A 239 -0.11 -3.59 -16.89
CA TYR A 239 -0.52 -4.88 -17.53
C TYR A 239 -1.88 -5.55 -17.22
N LEU A 240 -2.68 -5.78 -18.28
CA LEU A 240 -3.60 -6.92 -18.44
C LEU A 240 -3.64 -7.26 -19.93
N ARG A 241 -3.58 -8.55 -20.29
CA ARG A 241 -3.67 -8.98 -21.68
C ARG A 241 -5.13 -9.34 -21.98
N CYS A 242 -5.68 -8.72 -23.01
CA CYS A 242 -7.05 -8.99 -23.45
C CYS A 242 -7.18 -10.44 -23.91
N GLY A 243 -8.31 -11.09 -23.60
CA GLY A 243 -8.64 -12.40 -24.13
C GLY A 243 -8.60 -12.41 -25.66
N THR A 244 -8.22 -13.55 -26.26
CA THR A 244 -8.27 -13.72 -27.72
C THR A 244 -9.73 -13.79 -28.17
N GLY A 245 -10.21 -12.81 -28.95
CA GLY A 245 -11.60 -12.73 -29.43
C GLY A 245 -11.97 -11.36 -30.02
N GLN A 246 -13.27 -11.06 -30.16
CA GLN A 246 -13.82 -9.79 -30.68
C GLN A 246 -13.37 -8.53 -29.91
N PHE A 247 -12.77 -8.68 -28.72
CA PHE A 247 -12.28 -7.59 -27.87
C PHE A 247 -10.81 -7.24 -28.18
N LYS A 248 -10.57 -6.65 -29.36
CA LYS A 248 -9.23 -6.26 -29.84
C LYS A 248 -8.64 -5.00 -29.18
N ASN A 249 -9.44 -4.24 -28.43
CA ASN A 249 -9.08 -2.89 -27.99
C ASN A 249 -9.28 -2.68 -26.48
N CYS A 250 -8.60 -3.44 -25.63
CA CYS A 250 -8.09 -2.83 -24.40
C CYS A 250 -6.70 -2.28 -24.75
N ASN A 251 -6.34 -1.12 -24.21
CA ASN A 251 -5.00 -0.57 -24.42
C ASN A 251 -3.99 -1.66 -24.09
N LYS A 252 -3.29 -2.15 -25.12
CA LYS A 252 -2.02 -2.82 -24.94
C LYS A 252 -1.23 -1.94 -23.98
N GLN A 253 -0.75 -2.55 -22.89
CA GLN A 253 0.30 -2.07 -22.01
C GLN A 253 0.71 -0.63 -22.32
N GLN A 254 0.44 0.32 -21.41
CA GLN A 254 1.31 1.50 -21.40
C GLN A 254 2.73 0.95 -21.42
N ASP A 255 3.46 1.20 -22.50
CA ASP A 255 4.79 0.67 -22.67
C ASP A 255 5.64 1.32 -21.60
N LEU A 256 5.73 0.63 -20.46
CA LEU A 256 6.42 1.15 -19.29
C LEU A 256 7.92 1.27 -19.57
N THR A 257 8.44 0.71 -20.68
CA THR A 257 9.81 0.94 -21.14
C THR A 257 10.02 2.33 -21.74
N GLN A 258 8.95 3.07 -22.06
CA GLN A 258 8.99 4.48 -22.48
C GLN A 258 9.02 5.45 -21.28
N TYR A 259 8.83 4.94 -20.07
CA TYR A 259 8.90 5.71 -18.84
C TYR A 259 10.37 5.77 -18.40
N THR A 260 11.06 6.80 -18.86
CA THR A 260 12.32 7.19 -18.28
C THR A 260 12.05 8.11 -17.08
N PRO A 261 12.91 8.10 -16.05
CA PRO A 261 12.86 9.06 -14.94
C PRO A 261 12.79 10.52 -15.42
N LEU A 262 13.26 10.79 -16.65
CA LEU A 262 13.23 12.10 -17.30
C LEU A 262 11.89 12.51 -17.94
N LYS A 263 11.02 11.56 -18.31
CA LYS A 263 9.76 11.85 -19.03
C LYS A 263 8.49 11.61 -18.23
N SER A 264 8.55 10.74 -17.22
CA SER A 264 7.43 10.53 -16.30
C SER A 264 7.98 9.98 -14.97
N PRO A 265 8.02 10.79 -13.90
CA PRO A 265 8.99 10.59 -12.82
C PRO A 265 8.60 9.50 -11.81
N GLY A 266 7.34 9.08 -11.79
CA GLY A 266 6.81 8.25 -10.72
C GLY A 266 5.91 7.12 -11.21
N LEU A 267 5.93 6.03 -10.46
CA LEU A 267 4.91 5.01 -10.38
C LEU A 267 4.13 5.21 -9.09
N ALA A 268 2.86 4.83 -9.11
CA ALA A 268 2.02 4.91 -7.93
C ALA A 268 2.58 4.02 -6.79
N VAL A 269 2.67 4.63 -5.61
CA VAL A 269 2.90 3.97 -4.32
C VAL A 269 1.74 4.30 -3.40
N GLU A 270 1.23 3.27 -2.73
CA GLU A 270 0.29 3.37 -1.62
C GLU A 270 0.97 2.73 -0.39
N ILE A 271 0.88 3.41 0.75
CA ILE A 271 1.38 2.93 2.04
C ILE A 271 0.17 2.74 2.94
N LYS A 272 0.16 1.65 3.72
CA LYS A 272 -0.78 1.49 4.83
C LYS A 272 -0.02 1.32 6.13
N VAL A 273 -0.32 2.16 7.11
CA VAL A 273 0.38 2.21 8.40
C VAL A 273 -0.57 1.74 9.50
N ALA A 274 -0.05 0.96 10.45
CA ALA A 274 -0.70 0.67 11.72
C ALA A 274 0.03 1.41 12.85
N TRP A 275 -0.72 2.19 13.60
CA TRP A 275 -0.27 3.06 14.67
C TRP A 275 -0.72 2.55 16.04
N LYS A 276 0.23 2.39 16.96
CA LYS A 276 -0.01 2.16 18.38
C LYS A 276 0.14 3.48 19.14
N ILE A 277 -0.75 3.75 20.11
CA ILE A 277 -0.52 4.80 21.10
C ILE A 277 0.64 4.36 22.01
N LEU A 278 1.69 5.18 22.08
CA LEU A 278 2.85 4.94 22.94
C LEU A 278 2.55 5.49 24.34
N THR A 279 2.66 4.62 25.33
CA THR A 279 2.44 4.92 26.75
C THR A 279 3.78 5.12 27.48
N SER A 280 3.74 5.40 28.78
CA SER A 280 4.94 5.44 29.62
C SER A 280 5.69 4.11 29.71
N ASP A 281 5.01 3.00 29.40
CA ASP A 281 5.59 1.65 29.46
C ASP A 281 6.32 1.27 28.15
N ASP A 282 6.18 2.10 27.11
CA ASP A 282 6.80 1.87 25.80
C ASP A 282 8.15 2.62 25.69
N ASP A 283 9.18 1.95 25.19
CA ASP A 283 10.46 2.59 24.82
C ASP A 283 10.33 3.26 23.44
N LYS A 284 10.02 4.56 23.44
CA LYS A 284 9.78 5.36 22.21
C LYS A 284 10.95 5.29 21.23
N SER A 285 12.19 5.19 21.70
CA SER A 285 13.37 5.15 20.82
C SER A 285 13.43 3.96 19.88
N ARG A 286 12.56 2.96 20.10
CA ARG A 286 12.45 1.77 19.26
C ARG A 286 11.51 1.95 18.07
N TYR A 287 10.65 2.96 18.09
CA TYR A 287 9.59 3.16 17.12
C TYR A 287 9.91 4.30 16.14
N ILE A 288 9.52 4.17 14.88
CA ILE A 288 9.21 5.35 14.05
C ILE A 288 7.99 5.98 14.72
N HIS A 289 8.16 7.16 15.31
CA HIS A 289 7.12 7.77 16.12
C HIS A 289 7.04 9.28 15.92
N THR A 290 5.88 9.84 16.25
CA THR A 290 5.58 11.27 16.20
C THR A 290 4.33 11.56 17.06
N GLN A 291 3.97 12.82 17.21
CA GLN A 291 2.70 13.24 17.78
C GLN A 291 1.67 13.46 16.67
N LEU A 292 0.50 12.80 16.75
CA LEU A 292 -0.61 12.99 15.82
C LEU A 292 -1.92 13.23 16.58
N PRO A 293 -2.86 14.02 16.01
CA PRO A 293 -4.22 14.07 16.53
C PRO A 293 -4.88 12.70 16.39
N VAL A 294 -5.46 12.18 17.48
CA VAL A 294 -6.13 10.88 17.53
C VAL A 294 -7.55 11.09 18.02
N ALA A 295 -8.53 10.66 17.22
CA ALA A 295 -9.92 10.60 17.62
C ALA A 295 -10.11 9.36 18.52
N LYS A 296 -10.04 9.55 19.84
CA LYS A 296 -10.11 8.47 20.81
C LYS A 296 -11.43 7.72 20.69
N MET A 297 -11.31 6.42 20.45
CA MET A 297 -12.43 5.49 20.37
C MET A 297 -12.57 4.77 21.73
N PRO A 298 -13.75 4.80 22.37
CA PRO A 298 -13.95 4.02 23.59
C PRO A 298 -13.84 2.53 23.31
N ILE A 299 -13.36 1.79 24.30
CA ILE A 299 -13.29 0.33 24.28
C ILE A 299 -14.72 -0.22 24.45
N GLY A 300 -15.17 -1.09 23.53
CA GLY A 300 -16.48 -1.74 23.57
C GLY A 300 -17.49 -1.18 22.55
N TYR A 301 -18.80 -1.38 22.81
CA TYR A 301 -19.85 -1.15 21.81
C TYR A 301 -20.23 0.32 21.57
N LYS A 302 -19.78 1.26 22.42
CA LYS A 302 -20.04 2.70 22.23
C LYS A 302 -19.00 3.26 21.26
N ARG A 303 -19.44 4.01 20.26
CA ARG A 303 -18.63 4.38 19.07
C ARG A 303 -18.58 5.87 18.75
N ASN A 304 -19.03 6.72 19.68
CA ASN A 304 -18.88 8.15 19.46
C ASN A 304 -17.44 8.52 19.84
N VAL A 305 -16.76 9.25 18.96
CA VAL A 305 -15.47 9.88 19.28
C VAL A 305 -15.67 10.65 20.58
N GLU A 306 -14.91 10.30 21.61
CA GLU A 306 -15.03 10.98 22.90
C GLU A 306 -14.32 12.33 22.84
N THR A 307 -13.06 12.30 22.41
CA THR A 307 -12.16 13.44 22.31
C THR A 307 -11.19 13.25 21.16
N THR A 308 -10.70 14.35 20.58
CA THR A 308 -9.50 14.34 19.75
C THR A 308 -8.34 14.87 20.59
N GLU A 309 -7.30 14.06 20.74
CA GLU A 309 -6.12 14.40 21.56
C GLU A 309 -4.85 14.28 20.73
N LEU A 310 -3.87 15.15 20.98
CA LEU A 310 -2.54 15.02 20.41
C LEU A 310 -1.76 13.97 21.22
N LEU A 311 -1.48 12.82 20.61
CA LEU A 311 -0.87 11.67 21.29
C LEU A 311 0.39 11.20 20.57
N ASN A 312 1.32 10.66 21.35
CA ASN A 312 2.46 9.93 20.83
C ASN A 312 2.01 8.62 20.20
N VAL A 313 2.34 8.42 18.93
CA VAL A 313 2.02 7.21 18.20
C VAL A 313 3.27 6.62 17.55
N GLY A 314 3.37 5.29 17.58
CA GLY A 314 4.48 4.53 17.02
C GLY A 314 4.00 3.54 15.96
N VAL A 315 4.75 3.43 14.87
CA VAL A 315 4.45 2.49 13.79
C VAL A 315 4.69 1.06 14.26
N VAL A 316 3.67 0.21 14.17
CA VAL A 316 3.73 -1.22 14.52
C VAL A 316 3.56 -2.15 13.32
N GLY A 317 3.00 -1.65 12.21
CA GLY A 317 2.85 -2.37 10.95
C GLY A 317 2.90 -1.41 9.77
N PHE A 318 3.43 -1.86 8.64
CA PHE A 318 3.67 -0.99 7.48
C PHE A 318 3.60 -1.78 6.17
N HIS A 319 2.59 -1.51 5.34
CA HIS A 319 2.49 -2.04 3.98
C HIS A 319 3.02 -1.02 2.99
N ILE A 320 3.70 -1.51 1.96
CA ILE A 320 4.08 -0.76 0.77
C ILE A 320 3.53 -1.52 -0.43
N ASN A 321 2.61 -0.88 -1.14
CA ASN A 321 2.15 -1.34 -2.43
C ASN A 321 2.82 -0.43 -3.46
N GLN A 322 3.58 -1.02 -4.38
CA GLN A 322 4.21 -0.26 -5.46
C GLN A 322 4.16 -1.02 -6.77
N LYS A 323 4.01 -0.28 -7.87
CA LYS A 323 4.21 -0.86 -9.20
C LYS A 323 5.69 -1.00 -9.51
N THR A 324 6.01 -2.01 -10.31
CA THR A 324 7.32 -2.18 -10.96
C THR A 324 7.10 -2.73 -12.36
N ALA A 325 8.11 -2.68 -13.23
CA ALA A 325 8.06 -3.41 -14.50
C ALA A 325 8.21 -4.92 -14.29
N SER A 326 9.01 -5.25 -13.28
CA SER A 326 9.47 -6.61 -13.06
C SER A 326 8.39 -7.53 -12.51
N SER A 327 7.29 -6.96 -12.02
CA SER A 327 6.10 -7.64 -11.55
C SER A 327 4.92 -7.13 -12.39
N GLY A 328 4.23 -8.05 -13.07
CA GLY A 328 3.10 -7.71 -13.96
C GLY A 328 1.92 -7.07 -13.21
N ASN A 329 1.84 -7.32 -11.90
CA ASN A 329 0.94 -6.68 -10.94
C ASN A 329 1.75 -5.98 -9.83
N TRP A 330 1.06 -5.25 -8.94
CA TRP A 330 1.63 -4.57 -7.78
C TRP A 330 2.53 -5.44 -6.91
N VAL A 331 3.73 -4.96 -6.56
CA VAL A 331 4.56 -5.58 -5.52
C VAL A 331 4.01 -5.14 -4.16
N TYR A 332 3.70 -6.11 -3.29
CA TYR A 332 3.24 -5.86 -1.92
C TYR A 332 4.35 -6.23 -0.95
N SER A 333 4.82 -5.27 -0.17
CA SER A 333 5.81 -5.49 0.88
C SER A 333 5.15 -5.21 2.23
N THR A 334 5.34 -6.07 3.22
CA THR A 334 4.75 -5.86 4.54
C THR A 334 5.78 -6.01 5.66
N PHE A 335 5.89 -4.98 6.49
CA PHE A 335 6.84 -4.87 7.59
C PHE A 335 6.11 -4.81 8.92
N SER A 336 6.76 -5.32 9.96
CA SER A 336 6.26 -5.27 11.33
C SER A 336 7.35 -4.83 12.29
N HIS A 337 6.95 -4.18 13.38
CA HIS A 337 7.85 -3.94 14.50
C HIS A 337 8.21 -5.27 15.20
N LYS A 338 9.49 -5.47 15.53
CA LYS A 338 9.99 -6.76 16.04
C LYS A 338 9.41 -7.14 17.40
N ASP A 339 9.00 -6.14 18.18
CA ASP A 339 8.40 -6.35 19.50
C ASP A 339 6.89 -6.58 19.48
N ASN A 340 6.24 -6.73 18.31
CA ASN A 340 4.79 -6.96 18.27
C ASN A 340 4.38 -8.24 19.00
N VAL A 341 5.06 -9.37 18.73
CA VAL A 341 4.68 -10.71 19.24
C VAL A 341 5.78 -11.33 20.11
N TRP A 342 7.05 -11.19 19.71
CA TRP A 342 8.17 -11.94 20.31
C TRP A 342 9.21 -11.07 21.02
N GLY A 343 8.97 -9.76 21.18
CA GLY A 343 9.82 -8.86 21.94
C GLY A 343 9.82 -9.14 23.44
N GLN A 344 10.73 -8.52 24.21
CA GLN A 344 10.82 -8.70 25.66
C GLN A 344 9.49 -8.35 26.36
N THR A 345 8.86 -7.26 25.91
CA THR A 345 7.55 -6.78 26.32
C THR A 345 6.65 -6.66 25.07
N PRO A 346 6.02 -7.77 24.62
CA PRO A 346 5.29 -7.75 23.36
C PRO A 346 4.10 -6.79 23.38
N SER A 347 3.94 -5.99 22.33
CA SER A 347 2.81 -5.06 22.24
C SER A 347 1.45 -5.76 22.09
N PHE A 348 1.43 -7.00 21.58
CA PHE A 348 0.20 -7.71 21.22
C PHE A 348 0.12 -9.16 21.70
N TYR A 349 1.06 -9.63 22.54
CA TYR A 349 1.07 -11.01 23.00
C TYR A 349 1.37 -11.11 24.49
N ASN A 350 0.40 -11.63 25.26
CA ASN A 350 0.60 -11.92 26.67
C ASN A 350 1.17 -13.33 26.86
N ARG A 351 2.44 -13.42 27.24
CA ARG A 351 3.14 -14.68 27.52
C ARG A 351 2.54 -15.45 28.70
N TYR A 352 1.84 -14.77 29.60
CA TYR A 352 1.19 -15.35 30.78
C TYR A 352 -0.26 -15.79 30.52
N CYS A 353 -0.75 -15.68 29.29
CA CYS A 353 -2.06 -16.20 28.89
C CYS A 353 -1.96 -17.20 27.73
N PRO A 354 -1.41 -18.41 27.96
CA PRO A 354 -1.27 -19.41 26.90
C PRO A 354 -2.61 -19.96 26.39
N THR A 355 -3.70 -19.78 27.14
CA THR A 355 -5.06 -20.22 26.78
C THR A 355 -5.90 -19.13 26.10
N CYS A 356 -5.38 -17.90 25.98
CA CYS A 356 -6.10 -16.81 25.32
C CYS A 356 -6.33 -17.15 23.83
N PRO A 357 -7.56 -16.98 23.30
CA PRO A 357 -7.84 -17.20 21.88
C PRO A 357 -6.98 -16.30 20.99
N ILE A 358 -6.18 -16.93 20.13
CA ILE A 358 -5.29 -16.20 19.23
C ILE A 358 -6.03 -15.62 18.03
N ASN A 359 -5.64 -14.42 17.60
CA ASN A 359 -6.12 -13.76 16.37
C ASN A 359 -7.65 -13.72 16.25
N THR A 360 -8.36 -13.60 17.37
CA THR A 360 -9.82 -13.60 17.43
C THR A 360 -10.33 -12.19 17.69
N ALA A 361 -11.18 -11.68 16.81
CA ALA A 361 -11.79 -10.35 16.98
C ALA A 361 -12.79 -10.39 18.14
N THR A 362 -12.73 -9.43 19.05
CA THR A 362 -13.71 -9.31 20.16
C THR A 362 -14.48 -7.99 20.07
N SER A 363 -14.60 -7.41 18.87
CA SER A 363 -15.19 -6.08 18.64
C SER A 363 -14.56 -5.00 19.55
N GLY A 364 -13.28 -5.16 19.88
CA GLY A 364 -12.55 -4.25 20.75
C GLY A 364 -12.84 -4.41 22.24
N ALA A 365 -13.57 -5.45 22.69
CA ALA A 365 -13.94 -5.62 24.10
C ALA A 365 -12.77 -6.10 24.99
N THR A 366 -11.75 -6.74 24.41
CA THR A 366 -10.63 -7.32 25.15
C THR A 366 -9.31 -7.12 24.41
N LYS A 367 -8.19 -7.16 25.16
CA LYS A 367 -6.85 -7.28 24.59
C LYS A 367 -6.81 -8.44 23.58
N THR A 368 -6.23 -8.20 22.42
CA THR A 368 -6.10 -9.22 21.38
C THR A 368 -4.82 -10.01 21.61
N GLN A 369 -4.91 -11.34 21.59
CA GLN A 369 -3.74 -12.21 21.62
C GLN A 369 -3.27 -12.45 20.18
N VAL A 370 -2.30 -11.67 19.71
CA VAL A 370 -1.79 -11.76 18.34
C VAL A 370 -0.67 -12.77 18.25
N VAL A 371 -0.75 -13.65 17.27
CA VAL A 371 0.37 -14.49 16.84
C VAL A 371 0.50 -14.43 15.33
N ARG A 372 1.72 -14.65 14.83
CA ARG A 372 1.93 -14.87 13.40
C ARG A 372 1.76 -16.34 13.09
N LEU A 373 0.80 -16.68 12.24
CA LEU A 373 0.54 -18.08 11.85
C LEU A 373 1.46 -18.53 10.70
N GLU A 374 1.79 -17.62 9.80
CA GLU A 374 2.72 -17.86 8.71
C GLU A 374 4.16 -17.58 9.17
N LYS A 375 5.07 -18.52 8.92
CA LYS A 375 6.48 -18.32 9.21
C LYS A 375 7.07 -17.33 8.20
N ILE A 376 7.97 -16.47 8.68
CA ILE A 376 8.80 -15.66 7.78
C ILE A 376 9.71 -16.63 7.01
N ASP A 377 9.75 -16.47 5.69
CA ASP A 377 10.59 -17.28 4.81
C ASP A 377 12.08 -17.14 5.21
N PRO A 378 12.87 -18.23 5.24
CA PRO A 378 14.28 -18.18 5.65
C PRO A 378 15.14 -17.19 4.86
N ILE A 379 14.87 -16.98 3.57
CA ILE A 379 15.57 -16.01 2.72
C ILE A 379 15.20 -14.59 3.16
N THR A 380 13.93 -14.37 3.49
CA THR A 380 13.47 -13.09 4.06
C THR A 380 14.13 -12.81 5.41
N GLU A 381 14.26 -13.83 6.26
CA GLU A 381 14.92 -13.70 7.55
C GLU A 381 16.42 -13.41 7.42
N ALA A 382 17.11 -14.03 6.47
CA ALA A 382 18.52 -13.73 6.19
C ALA A 382 18.71 -12.29 5.71
N VAL A 383 17.83 -11.79 4.84
CA VAL A 383 17.84 -10.38 4.42
C VAL A 383 17.53 -9.46 5.60
N ASN A 384 16.55 -9.78 6.45
CA ASN A 384 16.25 -9.02 7.66
C ASN A 384 17.48 -8.88 8.56
N GLN A 385 18.15 -9.99 8.87
CA GLN A 385 19.34 -10.00 9.71
C GLN A 385 20.46 -9.13 9.13
N PHE A 386 20.71 -9.26 7.81
CA PHE A 386 21.70 -8.45 7.12
C PHE A 386 21.38 -6.95 7.22
N VAL A 387 20.16 -6.54 6.86
CA VAL A 387 19.78 -5.13 6.79
C VAL A 387 19.67 -4.51 8.19
N GLN A 388 19.08 -5.21 9.15
CA GLN A 388 19.00 -4.77 10.55
C GLN A 388 20.39 -4.59 11.16
N HIS A 389 21.34 -5.48 10.86
CA HIS A 389 22.72 -5.34 11.32
C HIS A 389 23.35 -4.03 10.80
N GLN A 390 23.18 -3.71 9.53
CA GLN A 390 23.68 -2.45 8.96
C GLN A 390 23.03 -1.22 9.59
N LEU A 391 21.70 -1.25 9.77
CA LEU A 391 20.95 -0.17 10.42
C LEU A 391 21.35 0.03 11.88
N ALA A 392 21.70 -1.05 12.58
CA ALA A 392 22.23 -1.01 13.95
C ALA A 392 23.57 -0.27 14.04
N GLN A 393 24.47 -0.45 13.08
CA GLN A 393 25.73 0.30 13.03
C GLN A 393 25.51 1.81 12.84
N GLU A 394 24.36 2.19 12.30
CA GLU A 394 23.98 3.59 12.10
C GLU A 394 23.11 4.13 13.24
N ASN A 395 22.85 3.34 14.29
CA ASN A 395 21.88 3.67 15.34
C ASN A 395 20.52 4.11 14.77
N SER A 396 20.07 3.45 13.71
CA SER A 396 18.82 3.80 13.04
C SER A 396 17.63 3.08 13.64
N VAL A 397 16.55 3.79 13.95
CA VAL A 397 15.33 3.18 14.51
C VAL A 397 14.75 2.04 13.67
N LEU A 398 15.04 2.04 12.36
CA LEU A 398 14.62 1.02 11.40
C LEU A 398 15.15 -0.40 11.73
N GLN A 399 16.23 -0.51 12.53
CA GLN A 399 16.74 -1.77 13.08
C GLN A 399 15.71 -2.55 13.92
N ASN A 400 14.62 -1.90 14.35
CA ASN A 400 13.54 -2.50 15.13
C ASN A 400 12.37 -3.00 14.29
N TYR A 401 12.46 -2.89 12.97
CA TYR A 401 11.46 -3.37 12.02
C TYR A 401 11.99 -4.58 11.26
N LYS A 402 11.09 -5.42 10.76
CA LYS A 402 11.44 -6.57 9.91
C LYS A 402 10.45 -6.74 8.78
N LEU A 403 10.93 -7.16 7.63
CA LEU A 403 10.10 -7.58 6.51
C LEU A 403 9.47 -8.93 6.86
N ILE A 404 8.14 -9.00 6.77
CA ILE A 404 7.39 -10.26 6.90
C ILE A 404 7.46 -11.03 5.58
N GLY A 405 7.37 -10.32 4.46
CA GLY A 405 7.55 -10.88 3.13
C GLY A 405 7.23 -9.86 2.04
N THR A 406 7.55 -10.25 0.80
CA THR A 406 7.23 -9.48 -0.40
C THR A 406 6.43 -10.37 -1.37
N GLN A 407 5.24 -9.95 -1.76
CA GLN A 407 4.44 -10.63 -2.77
C GLN A 407 4.64 -9.97 -4.16
N PHE A 408 4.96 -10.79 -5.15
CA PHE A 408 5.25 -10.40 -6.54
C PHE A 408 4.66 -11.42 -7.53
N THR A 409 4.58 -11.07 -8.82
CA THR A 409 4.12 -12.01 -9.86
C THR A 409 5.22 -12.96 -10.29
N THR A 410 4.92 -14.23 -10.54
CA THR A 410 5.89 -15.21 -11.07
C THR A 410 5.77 -15.43 -12.58
N ASP A 411 4.71 -14.91 -13.18
CA ASP A 411 4.45 -14.94 -14.63
C ASP A 411 3.60 -13.73 -15.07
N SER A 412 3.05 -13.82 -16.28
CA SER A 412 2.08 -12.88 -16.89
C SER A 412 0.75 -13.56 -17.21
N SER A 413 0.38 -14.59 -16.44
CA SER A 413 -0.88 -15.33 -16.60
C SER A 413 -2.09 -14.43 -16.37
N GLU A 414 -3.16 -14.67 -17.13
CA GLU A 414 -4.43 -13.98 -16.91
C GLU A 414 -5.06 -14.38 -15.57
N PRO A 415 -5.89 -13.50 -14.98
CA PRO A 415 -6.82 -13.91 -13.95
C PRO A 415 -7.60 -15.15 -14.39
N LEU A 416 -7.77 -16.12 -13.50
CA LEU A 416 -8.52 -17.34 -13.83
C LEU A 416 -9.97 -17.01 -14.21
N THR A 417 -10.41 -17.35 -15.42
CA THR A 417 -11.78 -17.16 -15.95
C THR A 417 -12.53 -18.49 -16.16
N ASP A 418 -13.86 -18.45 -16.07
CA ASP A 418 -14.73 -19.61 -16.27
C ASP A 418 -14.85 -19.92 -17.77
N LYS A 419 -15.58 -20.98 -18.13
CA LYS A 419 -15.74 -21.39 -19.53
C LYS A 419 -16.39 -20.32 -20.41
N ASN A 420 -17.05 -19.33 -19.80
CA ASN A 420 -17.71 -18.22 -20.47
C ASN A 420 -16.88 -16.92 -20.41
N GLN A 421 -15.59 -17.01 -20.07
CA GLN A 421 -14.67 -15.87 -19.90
C GLN A 421 -15.03 -14.90 -18.75
N ASN A 422 -15.95 -15.26 -17.86
CA ASN A 422 -16.19 -14.49 -16.64
C ASN A 422 -15.11 -14.81 -15.60
N TYR A 423 -14.69 -13.88 -14.75
CA TYR A 423 -13.75 -14.17 -13.66
C TYR A 423 -14.21 -15.36 -12.79
N GLN A 424 -13.41 -16.44 -12.70
CA GLN A 424 -13.74 -17.61 -11.89
C GLN A 424 -13.86 -17.21 -10.43
N GLN A 425 -15.05 -17.45 -9.87
CA GLN A 425 -15.33 -17.22 -8.46
C GLN A 425 -15.06 -18.44 -7.59
N THR A 426 -14.48 -19.52 -8.15
CA THR A 426 -14.17 -20.75 -7.43
C THR A 426 -13.18 -20.47 -6.30
N SER A 427 -13.27 -21.21 -5.20
CA SER A 427 -12.33 -21.05 -4.08
C SER A 427 -10.89 -21.23 -4.53
N ARG A 428 -10.62 -22.22 -5.40
CA ARG A 428 -9.29 -22.44 -5.98
C ARG A 428 -8.80 -21.21 -6.76
N ALA A 429 -9.61 -20.64 -7.65
CA ALA A 429 -9.21 -19.48 -8.42
C ALA A 429 -8.93 -18.24 -7.55
N LYS A 430 -9.83 -17.97 -6.58
CA LYS A 430 -9.68 -16.92 -5.56
C LYS A 430 -8.37 -17.05 -4.77
N LEU A 431 -7.98 -18.29 -4.52
CA LEU A 431 -6.77 -18.63 -3.81
C LEU A 431 -5.52 -18.48 -4.67
N THR A 432 -5.49 -19.06 -5.87
CA THR A 432 -4.24 -19.28 -6.62
C THR A 432 -3.85 -18.15 -7.56
N ASN A 433 -4.80 -17.54 -8.30
CA ASN A 433 -4.46 -16.59 -9.37
C ASN A 433 -5.65 -15.69 -9.75
N PHE A 434 -6.35 -15.16 -8.77
CA PHE A 434 -7.50 -14.28 -8.99
C PHE A 434 -7.08 -12.89 -9.48
N ALA A 435 -5.89 -12.47 -9.11
CA ALA A 435 -5.23 -11.24 -9.57
C ALA A 435 -4.57 -11.37 -10.96
N GLY A 436 -4.35 -12.59 -11.45
CA GLY A 436 -3.39 -12.84 -12.53
C GLY A 436 -1.94 -12.75 -12.06
N GLY A 437 -1.00 -13.14 -12.93
CA GLY A 437 0.44 -13.08 -12.70
C GLY A 437 0.99 -14.11 -11.70
N SER A 438 0.18 -15.05 -11.22
CA SER A 438 0.55 -16.08 -10.25
C SER A 438 1.29 -15.49 -9.04
N PRO A 439 0.57 -14.85 -8.10
CA PRO A 439 1.15 -14.21 -6.91
C PRO A 439 2.02 -15.16 -6.08
N HIS A 440 3.21 -14.69 -5.68
CA HIS A 440 4.14 -15.43 -4.82
C HIS A 440 4.77 -14.51 -3.75
N PRO A 441 4.86 -14.94 -2.48
CA PRO A 441 4.27 -16.17 -1.94
C PRO A 441 2.74 -16.09 -2.03
N LEU A 442 2.10 -17.26 -2.04
CA LEU A 442 0.65 -17.31 -2.20
C LEU A 442 -0.06 -16.60 -1.05
N PHE A 443 0.39 -16.86 0.17
CA PHE A 443 -0.13 -16.24 1.38
C PHE A 443 0.89 -15.27 1.93
N LEU A 444 0.38 -14.11 2.33
CA LEU A 444 1.17 -13.08 2.99
C LEU A 444 0.21 -12.27 3.85
N THR A 445 0.37 -12.40 5.16
CA THR A 445 -0.45 -11.70 6.16
C THR A 445 0.42 -10.93 7.14
N ASN A 446 0.07 -9.67 7.40
CA ASN A 446 0.68 -8.91 8.49
C ASN A 446 -0.06 -9.15 9.81
N GLU A 447 0.67 -9.43 10.89
CA GLU A 447 0.04 -9.75 12.17
C GLU A 447 -0.75 -8.60 12.82
N THR A 448 -0.49 -7.34 12.43
CA THR A 448 -1.15 -6.14 12.99
C THR A 448 -2.12 -5.44 12.04
N ILE A 449 -1.95 -5.60 10.72
CA ILE A 449 -2.83 -4.99 9.70
C ILE A 449 -3.91 -5.97 9.23
N GLU A 450 -3.64 -7.28 9.30
CA GLU A 450 -4.50 -8.36 8.81
C GLU A 450 -4.67 -9.47 9.86
N THR A 451 -4.60 -9.11 11.15
CA THR A 451 -4.63 -10.02 12.30
C THR A 451 -5.69 -11.12 12.17
N PHE A 452 -6.92 -10.72 11.82
CA PHE A 452 -8.08 -11.59 11.81
C PHE A 452 -8.27 -12.39 10.51
N LEU A 453 -7.44 -12.12 9.48
CA LEU A 453 -7.41 -12.88 8.24
C LEU A 453 -6.44 -14.08 8.28
N GLN A 454 -5.54 -14.11 9.27
CA GLN A 454 -4.51 -15.14 9.40
C GLN A 454 -5.05 -16.55 9.65
N GLN A 455 -6.18 -16.70 10.36
CA GLN A 455 -6.67 -18.02 10.79
C GLN A 455 -6.94 -18.96 9.60
N GLY A 456 -7.15 -18.41 8.40
CA GLY A 456 -7.25 -19.14 7.14
C GLY A 456 -8.53 -19.97 7.03
N ASN A 457 -8.68 -20.99 7.86
CA ASN A 457 -9.85 -21.87 7.87
C ASN A 457 -11.05 -21.19 8.53
N THR A 458 -12.02 -20.75 7.72
CA THR A 458 -13.32 -20.30 8.23
C THR A 458 -14.32 -21.44 8.11
N PHE A 459 -14.97 -21.81 9.21
CA PHE A 459 -16.08 -22.75 9.17
C PHE A 459 -17.28 -22.11 8.46
N ASN A 460 -17.75 -22.75 7.39
CA ASN A 460 -18.96 -22.34 6.71
C ASN A 460 -20.14 -23.08 7.36
N THR A 461 -21.00 -22.34 8.05
CA THR A 461 -22.16 -22.88 8.76
C THR A 461 -23.19 -23.51 7.82
N SER A 462 -23.37 -22.96 6.61
CA SER A 462 -24.31 -23.48 5.61
C SER A 462 -23.84 -24.80 4.99
N THR A 463 -22.54 -24.95 4.73
CA THR A 463 -21.99 -26.16 4.10
C THR A 463 -21.41 -27.16 5.10
N LYS A 464 -21.33 -26.80 6.38
CA LYS A 464 -20.66 -27.55 7.46
C LYS A 464 -19.23 -27.97 7.10
N LYS A 465 -18.52 -27.19 6.29
CA LYS A 465 -17.16 -27.46 5.84
C LYS A 465 -16.23 -26.30 6.19
N LEU A 466 -14.97 -26.61 6.46
CA LEU A 466 -13.92 -25.60 6.52
C LEU A 466 -13.65 -25.09 5.10
N THR A 467 -13.62 -23.77 4.96
CA THR A 467 -13.18 -23.09 3.75
C THR A 467 -11.90 -22.36 4.06
N TYR A 468 -10.83 -22.69 3.34
CA TYR A 468 -9.57 -21.99 3.45
C TYR A 468 -9.69 -20.61 2.77
N LYS A 469 -9.39 -19.55 3.53
CA LYS A 469 -9.54 -18.13 3.20
C LYS A 469 -8.35 -17.29 3.69
N SER A 470 -7.15 -17.88 3.86
CA SER A 470 -5.97 -17.05 4.17
C SER A 470 -5.73 -16.06 3.03
N SER A 471 -5.25 -14.86 3.35
CA SER A 471 -5.16 -13.76 2.40
C SER A 471 -3.89 -13.81 1.56
N SER A 472 -4.09 -13.63 0.27
CA SER A 472 -3.10 -13.11 -0.67
C SER A 472 -3.40 -11.63 -0.85
N CYS A 473 -2.42 -10.75 -0.67
CA CYS A 473 -2.60 -9.31 -0.82
C CYS A 473 -3.14 -8.98 -2.23
N MET A 474 -2.45 -9.44 -3.27
CA MET A 474 -2.85 -9.33 -4.67
C MET A 474 -4.26 -9.86 -4.92
N ASN A 475 -4.56 -11.12 -4.56
CA ASN A 475 -5.88 -11.69 -4.86
C ASN A 475 -7.02 -11.00 -4.09
N CYS A 476 -6.75 -10.50 -2.87
CA CYS A 476 -7.73 -9.71 -2.13
C CYS A 476 -7.98 -8.37 -2.84
N HIS A 477 -6.90 -7.64 -3.10
CA HIS A 477 -6.91 -6.30 -3.67
C HIS A 477 -7.38 -6.27 -5.13
N ALA A 478 -7.29 -7.35 -5.88
CA ALA A 478 -7.83 -7.43 -7.24
C ALA A 478 -9.35 -7.12 -7.30
N ASN A 479 -10.09 -7.25 -6.19
CA ASN A 479 -11.50 -6.86 -6.13
C ASN A 479 -11.73 -5.34 -6.06
N ALA A 480 -10.69 -4.53 -5.87
CA ALA A 480 -10.79 -3.08 -5.80
C ALA A 480 -11.40 -2.48 -7.07
N GLY A 481 -12.11 -1.37 -6.92
CA GLY A 481 -12.91 -0.76 -7.98
C GLY A 481 -13.02 0.75 -7.84
N ILE A 482 -13.25 1.44 -8.97
CA ILE A 482 -13.86 2.78 -8.98
C ILE A 482 -15.39 2.67 -9.14
N ALA A 483 -16.09 3.72 -8.74
CA ALA A 483 -17.52 3.86 -8.97
C ALA A 483 -17.81 3.99 -10.47
N ILE A 484 -18.83 3.27 -10.95
CA ILE A 484 -19.22 3.25 -12.37
C ILE A 484 -20.65 3.73 -12.62
N GLU A 485 -21.52 3.66 -11.61
CA GLU A 485 -22.89 4.15 -11.67
C GLU A 485 -23.43 4.37 -10.26
N CYS A 486 -24.54 5.10 -10.14
CA CYS A 486 -25.36 5.09 -8.93
C CYS A 486 -26.45 4.01 -9.03
N ASN A 487 -26.64 3.24 -7.97
CA ASN A 487 -27.85 2.47 -7.82
C ASN A 487 -29.00 3.41 -7.41
N GLN A 488 -29.83 3.81 -8.38
CA GLN A 488 -30.95 4.75 -8.20
C GLN A 488 -31.93 4.33 -7.09
N LYS A 489 -32.11 3.03 -6.81
CA LYS A 489 -33.00 2.56 -5.75
C LYS A 489 -32.45 2.81 -4.34
N THR A 490 -31.13 2.80 -4.19
CA THR A 490 -30.46 2.88 -2.88
C THR A 490 -29.69 4.17 -2.69
N GLY A 491 -29.47 4.94 -3.75
CA GLY A 491 -28.59 6.11 -3.78
C GLY A 491 -27.13 5.77 -3.46
N LYS A 492 -26.73 4.48 -3.56
CA LYS A 492 -25.36 4.03 -3.29
C LYS A 492 -24.57 3.89 -4.59
N PRO A 493 -23.28 4.26 -4.61
CA PRO A 493 -22.43 3.98 -5.76
C PRO A 493 -22.24 2.48 -5.95
N LYS A 494 -22.18 2.04 -7.20
CA LYS A 494 -21.77 0.69 -7.59
C LYS A 494 -20.32 0.74 -8.08
N PHE A 495 -19.48 -0.07 -7.45
CA PHE A 495 -18.07 -0.21 -7.82
C PHE A 495 -17.88 -1.43 -8.72
N ALA A 496 -17.08 -1.27 -9.78
CA ALA A 496 -16.73 -2.38 -10.65
C ALA A 496 -15.46 -3.07 -10.15
N LYS A 497 -15.44 -4.38 -10.00
CA LYS A 497 -14.25 -5.11 -9.49
C LYS A 497 -13.11 -5.04 -10.49
N TYR A 498 -11.85 -5.06 -10.08
CA TYR A 498 -10.68 -4.95 -10.98
C TYR A 498 -10.49 -3.57 -11.62
N THR A 499 -11.39 -2.59 -11.41
CA THR A 499 -11.17 -1.21 -11.86
C THR A 499 -10.58 -0.30 -10.77
N GLY A 500 -10.10 -0.83 -9.68
CA GLY A 500 -9.39 -0.05 -8.67
C GLY A 500 -7.89 -0.05 -8.88
N ASP A 501 -7.38 -0.78 -9.88
CA ASP A 501 -5.95 -1.06 -10.03
C ASP A 501 -5.34 -1.52 -8.69
N PHE A 502 -6.02 -2.46 -8.04
CA PHE A 502 -5.70 -3.00 -6.72
C PHE A 502 -5.83 -2.03 -5.51
N MET A 503 -6.38 -0.83 -5.68
CA MET A 503 -6.50 0.16 -4.60
C MET A 503 -7.93 0.30 -4.10
N PHE A 504 -8.15 0.00 -2.82
CA PHE A 504 -9.47 0.20 -2.20
C PHE A 504 -9.75 1.67 -1.81
N ILE A 505 -8.75 2.55 -1.85
CA ILE A 505 -8.89 3.96 -1.45
C ILE A 505 -9.97 4.70 -2.28
N PHE A 506 -10.22 4.30 -3.53
CA PHE A 506 -11.26 4.91 -4.36
C PHE A 506 -12.67 4.76 -3.77
N SER A 507 -12.89 3.77 -2.90
CA SER A 507 -14.16 3.58 -2.20
C SER A 507 -14.41 4.59 -1.08
N GLU A 508 -13.39 5.38 -0.70
CA GLU A 508 -13.51 6.44 0.31
C GLU A 508 -14.24 7.68 -0.22
N ALA A 509 -14.25 7.85 -1.56
CA ALA A 509 -14.86 8.98 -2.26
C ALA A 509 -16.31 9.25 -1.86
N LYS A 510 -16.66 10.54 -1.85
CA LYS A 510 -18.02 11.04 -1.58
C LYS A 510 -18.62 11.67 -2.83
N TRP A 511 -19.95 11.79 -2.82
CA TRP A 511 -20.70 12.50 -3.86
C TRP A 511 -20.45 14.00 -3.75
N GLN A 512 -20.24 14.64 -4.89
CA GLN A 512 -20.30 16.10 -5.01
C GLN A 512 -21.69 16.55 -5.45
N ASN A 513 -22.27 15.86 -6.43
CA ASN A 513 -23.63 16.06 -6.92
C ASN A 513 -24.30 14.70 -7.08
N LYS A 514 -24.85 14.19 -5.98
CA LYS A 514 -25.52 12.88 -5.95
C LYS A 514 -26.70 12.81 -6.92
N ASP A 515 -27.49 13.88 -7.00
CA ASP A 515 -28.76 13.89 -7.71
C ASP A 515 -28.55 13.75 -9.23
N LYS A 516 -27.48 14.36 -9.78
CA LYS A 516 -27.06 14.18 -11.19
C LYS A 516 -26.98 12.71 -11.63
N TYR A 517 -26.63 11.79 -10.74
CA TYR A 517 -26.41 10.37 -11.08
C TYR A 517 -27.44 9.43 -10.47
N CYS A 518 -28.12 9.83 -9.40
CA CYS A 518 -28.99 8.97 -8.62
C CYS A 518 -30.48 9.27 -8.78
N GLU A 519 -30.88 10.37 -9.44
CA GLU A 519 -32.30 10.64 -9.70
C GLU A 519 -32.91 9.56 -10.61
N PRO A 520 -34.13 9.08 -10.30
CA PRO A 520 -34.91 8.27 -11.23
C PRO A 520 -35.20 9.10 -12.47
N ASP A 521 -35.01 8.53 -13.65
CA ASP A 521 -35.37 9.19 -14.90
C ASP A 521 -36.89 9.42 -14.91
N THR A 522 -37.33 10.66 -14.66
CA THR A 522 -38.76 11.02 -14.68
C THR A 522 -39.29 11.20 -16.11
N GLN A 523 -38.50 10.87 -17.14
CA GLN A 523 -38.91 10.91 -18.54
C GLN A 523 -39.34 9.53 -19.06
N THR A 524 -40.35 8.93 -18.45
CA THR A 524 -41.23 7.99 -19.16
C THR A 524 -42.63 8.07 -18.55
N ASP A 525 -43.46 8.95 -19.12
CA ASP A 525 -44.91 8.79 -19.20
C ASP A 525 -45.31 8.94 -20.67
#